data_AF-A0A286RQ39-F1
#
_entry.id   AF-A0A286RQ39-F1
#
_cell.length_a   1.000
_cell.length_b   1.000
_cell.length_c   1.000
_cell.angle_alpha   90.00
_cell.angle_beta   90.00
_cell.angle_gamma   90.00
#
_symmetry.space_group_name_H-M   'P 1'
#
loop_
_entity.id
_entity.type
_entity.pdbx_description
1 polymer ?
#
loop_
_entity_poly.entity_id
_entity_poly.type
_entity_poly.pdbx_seq_one_letter_code
_entity_poly.pdbx_strand_id
1 'polypeptide(L)' 'SGMCKAGFAGDDAPRAVFPSIVGRPRHHGIMIGMG' A
#
# COMPACT_ATOMS: atom_id res chain seq x y z
N SER A 1 -10.33 11.30 -1.08
CA SER A 1 -9.39 10.50 -1.88
C SER A 1 -9.26 9.14 -1.22
N GLY A 2 -9.55 8.03 -1.93
CA GLY A 2 -9.50 6.67 -1.37
C GLY A 2 -8.44 5.78 -2.01
N MET A 3 -8.07 6.07 -3.27
CA MET A 3 -7.19 5.24 -4.07
C MET A 3 -6.08 6.09 -4.69
N CYS A 4 -4.84 5.61 -4.62
CA CYS A 4 -3.70 6.07 -5.40
C CYS A 4 -3.62 5.27 -6.71
N LYS A 5 -3.30 5.98 -7.80
CA LYS A 5 -3.13 5.41 -9.14
C LYS A 5 -1.71 5.73 -9.60
N ALA A 6 -1.00 4.74 -10.14
CA ALA A 6 0.35 4.91 -10.66
C ALA A 6 0.47 4.24 -12.05
N GLY A 7 1.25 4.85 -12.93
CA GLY A 7 1.47 4.40 -14.30
C GLY A 7 2.49 5.29 -15.00
N PHE A 8 2.80 4.98 -16.26
CA PHE A 8 3.65 5.82 -17.08
C PHE A 8 2.82 6.83 -17.87
N ALA A 9 3.44 7.94 -18.28
CA ALA A 9 2.79 8.93 -19.13
C ALA A 9 2.49 8.31 -20.51
N GLY A 10 1.27 8.53 -21.01
CA GLY A 10 0.81 7.97 -22.28
C GLY A 10 0.09 6.61 -22.15
N ASP A 11 0.04 6.00 -20.96
CA ASP A 11 -0.81 4.84 -20.72
C ASP A 11 -2.29 5.26 -20.68
N ASP A 12 -3.16 4.47 -21.33
CA ASP A 12 -4.62 4.69 -21.30
C ASP A 12 -5.26 4.37 -19.95
N ALA A 13 -4.56 3.62 -19.09
CA ALA A 13 -5.04 3.18 -17.78
C ALA A 13 -3.87 3.04 -16.78
N PRO A 14 -4.13 3.17 -15.47
CA PRO A 14 -3.08 3.00 -14.46
C PRO A 14 -2.57 1.57 -14.44
N ARG A 15 -1.26 1.41 -14.29
CA ARG A 15 -0.59 0.12 -14.13
C ARG A 15 -0.83 -0.49 -12.75
N ALA A 16 -1.01 0.36 -11.74
CA ALA A 16 -1.29 -0.06 -10.37
C ALA A 16 -2.32 0.87 -9.71
N VAL A 17 -3.20 0.27 -8.92
CA VAL A 17 -4.20 0.97 -8.10
C VAL A 17 -4.14 0.38 -6.69
N PHE A 18 -3.98 1.24 -5.68
CA PHE A 18 -3.88 0.83 -4.28
C PHE A 18 -4.56 1.86 -3.37
N PRO A 19 -4.99 1.50 -2.14
CA PRO A 19 -5.57 2.47 -1.21
C PRO A 19 -4.58 3.59 -0.85
N SER A 20 -5.08 4.82 -0.67
CA SER A 20 -4.26 5.96 -0.22
C SER A 20 -4.03 5.96 1.30
N ILE A 21 -3.68 4.81 1.89
CA ILE A 21 -3.59 4.61 3.35
C ILE A 21 -2.21 4.06 3.73
N VAL A 22 -1.61 4.63 4.78
CA VAL A 22 -0.44 4.04 5.44
C VAL A 22 -0.90 3.35 6.73
N GLY A 23 -0.67 2.04 6.83
CA GLY A 23 -0.95 1.29 8.05
C GLY A 23 0.02 1.69 9.16
N ARG A 24 -0.50 1.93 10.37
CA ARG A 24 0.31 2.15 11.57
C ARG A 24 0.20 0.94 12.49
N PRO A 25 1.29 0.18 12.73
CA PRO A 25 1.28 -0.90 13.69
C PRO A 25 0.82 -0.40 15.06
N ARG A 26 -0.19 -1.06 15.64
CA ARG A 26 -0.68 -0.74 17.00
C ARG A 26 0.21 -1.34 18.08
N HIS A 27 0.90 -2.43 17.75
CA HIS A 27 1.82 -3.12 18.64
C HIS A 27 3.21 -3.12 17.98
N HIS A 28 4.17 -2.47 18.63
CA HIS A 28 5.54 -2.40 18.15
C HIS A 28 6.24 -3.73 18.47
N GLY A 29 6.57 -4.54 17.46
CA GLY A 29 7.55 -5.62 17.59
C GLY A 29 7.12 -6.85 18.41
N ILE A 30 5.86 -7.30 18.36
CA ILE A 30 5.57 -8.67 18.80
C ILE A 30 6.06 -9.61 17.71
N MET A 31 7.31 -10.06 17.83
CA MET A 31 7.77 -11.25 17.12
C MET A 31 7.02 -12.45 17.72
N ILE A 32 5.85 -12.80 17.17
CA ILE A 32 5.12 -14.00 17.55
C ILE A 32 5.68 -15.17 16.75
N GLY A 33 6.45 -16.03 17.42
CA GLY A 33 6.72 -17.39 16.95
C GLY A 33 7.89 -17.54 15.97
N MET A 34 9.11 -17.55 16.50
CA MET A 34 10.17 -18.43 15.98
C MET A 34 10.70 -19.20 17.19
N GLY A 35 10.23 -20.43 17.32
CA GLY A 35 10.98 -21.49 18.01
C GLY A 35 12.07 -22.04 17.10
#